data_AF-A0A974XFC9-F1
#
_entry.id   AF-A0A974XFC9-F1
#
_cell.length_a   1.000
_cell.length_b   1.000
_cell.length_c   1.000
_cell.angle_alpha   90.00
_cell.angle_beta   90.00
_cell.angle_gamma   90.00
#
_symmetry.space_group_name_H-M   'P 1'
#
loop_
_entity.id
_entity.type
_entity.pdbx_description
1 polymer ?
#
loop_
_entity_poly.entity_id
_entity_poly.type
_entity_poly.pdbx_seq_one_letter_code
_entity_poly.pdbx_strand_id
1 'polypeptide(L)'
;MKKWIWSILLLLALQQPVLAGDMLELEFPQDRAVLVVEEGSGQVLYTQNEEKAMYPASLTKLMTAQVVLDNNALEDIMVPGEEMDQISPKAAGPI
;
A
#
# COMPACT_ATOMS: atom_id res chain seq x y z
N MET A 1 37.78 42.91 -21.88
CA MET A 1 36.94 41.78 -22.31
C MET A 1 36.63 40.76 -21.21
N LYS A 2 37.46 40.62 -20.15
CA LYS A 2 37.25 39.63 -19.06
C LYS A 2 36.04 39.89 -18.14
N LYS A 3 35.60 41.15 -18.00
CA LYS A 3 34.53 41.57 -17.07
C LYS A 3 33.14 41.06 -17.46
N TRP A 4 32.89 40.95 -18.76
CA TRP A 4 31.62 40.47 -19.31
C TRP A 4 31.43 38.96 -19.14
N ILE A 5 32.54 38.21 -19.07
CA ILE A 5 32.52 36.77 -18.78
C ILE A 5 31.92 36.51 -17.40
N TRP A 6 32.27 37.32 -16.39
CA TRP A 6 31.72 37.20 -15.04
C TRP A 6 30.24 37.57 -14.98
N SER A 7 29.81 38.57 -15.77
CA SER A 7 28.39 38.95 -15.85
C SER A 7 27.54 37.88 -16.54
N ILE A 8 28.07 37.25 -17.61
CA ILE A 8 27.40 36.12 -18.28
C ILE A 8 27.34 34.91 -17.34
N LEU A 9 28.41 34.62 -16.60
CA LEU A 9 28.45 33.51 -15.65
C LEU A 9 27.46 33.71 -14.49
N LEU A 10 27.32 34.95 -14.00
CA LEU A 10 26.32 35.32 -12.98
C LEU A 10 24.90 35.19 -13.54
N LEU A 11 24.64 35.63 -14.77
CA LEU A 11 23.33 35.54 -15.42
C LEU A 11 22.94 34.07 -15.67
N LEU A 12 23.91 33.22 -16.01
CA LEU A 12 23.71 31.78 -16.18
C LEU A 12 23.42 31.10 -14.82
N ALA A 13 24.08 31.55 -13.76
CA ALA A 13 23.84 31.09 -12.39
C ALA A 13 22.43 31.47 -11.86
N LEU A 14 21.78 32.50 -12.43
CA LEU A 14 20.42 32.91 -12.06
C LEU A 14 19.31 32.06 -12.71
N GLN A 15 19.64 31.19 -13.67
CA GLN A 15 18.67 30.33 -14.36
C GLN A 15 18.58 28.90 -13.80
N GLN A 16 19.06 28.65 -12.56
CA GLN A 16 18.85 27.33 -11.98
C GLN A 16 17.35 27.15 -11.72
N PRO A 17 16.72 26.06 -12.17
CA PRO A 17 15.38 25.73 -11.71
C PRO A 17 15.43 25.54 -10.19
N VAL A 18 14.63 26.31 -9.46
CA VAL A 18 14.42 26.07 -8.03
C VAL A 18 13.63 24.79 -7.93
N LEU A 19 14.30 23.70 -7.52
CA LEU A 19 13.62 22.45 -7.17
C LEU A 19 12.86 22.69 -5.86
N ALA A 20 11.63 23.19 -5.98
CA ALA A 20 10.70 23.32 -4.88
C ALA A 20 9.78 22.10 -4.88
N GLY A 21 9.86 21.33 -3.81
CA GLY A 21 9.00 20.18 -3.55
C GLY A 21 9.83 19.05 -2.96
N ASP A 22 9.70 18.84 -1.66
CA ASP A 22 9.96 17.52 -1.08
C ASP A 22 9.00 16.56 -1.78
N MET A 23 9.46 15.92 -2.85
CA MET A 23 8.78 14.78 -3.42
C MET A 23 8.90 13.68 -2.37
N LEU A 24 7.75 13.26 -1.83
CA LEU A 24 7.66 12.05 -1.03
C LEU A 24 8.19 10.89 -1.88
N GLU A 25 9.45 10.55 -1.69
CA GLU A 25 10.10 9.43 -2.35
C GLU A 25 9.64 8.16 -1.61
N LEU A 26 8.53 7.60 -2.08
CA LEU A 26 8.01 6.33 -1.62
C LEU A 26 8.88 5.22 -2.22
N GLU A 27 9.92 4.82 -1.50
CA GLU A 27 10.74 3.67 -1.87
C GLU A 27 10.16 2.38 -1.29
N PHE A 28 9.71 1.49 -2.17
CA PHE A 28 9.35 0.12 -1.81
C PHE A 28 10.36 -0.88 -2.39
N PRO A 29 10.59 -2.02 -1.73
CA PRO A 29 11.43 -3.08 -2.30
C PRO A 29 10.86 -3.56 -3.64
N GLN A 30 11.73 -3.71 -4.63
CA GLN A 30 11.36 -4.01 -6.04
C GLN A 30 10.66 -5.37 -6.21
N ASP A 31 10.80 -6.28 -5.26
CA ASP A 31 10.17 -7.60 -5.27
C ASP A 31 8.69 -7.58 -4.81
N ARG A 32 8.22 -6.46 -4.24
CA ARG A 32 6.85 -6.26 -3.76
C ARG A 32 5.90 -5.79 -4.85
N ALA A 33 4.61 -6.01 -4.61
CA ALA A 33 3.53 -5.37 -5.33
C ALA A 33 2.86 -4.35 -4.40
N VAL A 34 2.57 -3.15 -4.92
CA VAL A 34 2.02 -2.01 -4.16
C VAL A 34 0.95 -1.32 -5.00
N LEU A 35 -0.16 -0.97 -4.37
CA LEU A 35 -1.23 -0.18 -4.95
C LEU A 35 -1.67 0.85 -3.91
N VAL A 36 -1.64 2.14 -4.27
CA VAL A 36 -2.13 3.24 -3.44
C VAL A 36 -3.28 3.90 -4.17
N VAL A 37 -4.43 3.96 -3.51
CA VAL A 37 -5.67 4.50 -4.06
C VAL A 37 -6.19 5.56 -3.10
N GLU A 38 -6.63 6.69 -3.63
CA GLU A 38 -7.39 7.67 -2.88
C GLU A 38 -8.81 7.12 -2.66
N GLU A 39 -9.23 7.00 -1.40
CA GLU A 39 -10.43 6.25 -1.01
C GLU A 39 -11.72 6.79 -1.66
N GLY A 40 -11.90 8.11 -1.72
CA GLY A 40 -13.17 8.72 -2.11
C GLY A 40 -13.45 8.72 -3.61
N SER A 41 -12.45 9.07 -4.40
CA SER A 41 -12.50 9.13 -5.87
C SER A 41 -12.10 7.83 -6.55
N GLY A 42 -11.40 6.94 -5.83
CA GLY A 42 -10.81 5.73 -6.41
C GLY A 42 -9.59 6.03 -7.30
N GLN A 43 -9.04 7.24 -7.26
CA GLN A 43 -7.88 7.60 -8.04
C GLN A 43 -6.65 6.80 -7.60
N VAL A 44 -6.04 6.09 -8.54
CA VAL A 44 -4.75 5.43 -8.31
C VAL A 44 -3.67 6.51 -8.23
N LEU A 45 -3.03 6.60 -7.05
CA LEU A 45 -1.96 7.56 -6.78
C LEU A 45 -0.57 6.97 -7.07
N TYR A 46 -0.43 5.66 -6.93
CA TYR A 46 0.83 4.95 -7.14
C TYR A 46 0.60 3.45 -7.40
N THR A 47 1.40 2.86 -8.29
CA THR A 47 1.44 1.42 -8.53
C THR A 47 2.89 0.93 -8.60
N GLN A 48 3.11 -0.32 -8.20
CA GLN A 48 4.33 -1.07 -8.46
C GLN A 48 3.96 -2.55 -8.60
N ASN A 49 4.30 -3.18 -9.72
CA ASN A 49 4.04 -4.60 -9.98
C ASN A 49 2.57 -5.03 -9.74
N GLU A 50 1.60 -4.17 -10.06
CA GLU A 50 0.18 -4.36 -9.77
C GLU A 50 -0.44 -5.56 -10.50
N GLU A 51 0.09 -5.93 -11.67
CA GLU A 51 -0.35 -7.12 -12.42
C GLU A 51 0.39 -8.40 -12.01
N LYS A 52 1.39 -8.31 -11.14
CA LYS A 52 2.16 -9.47 -10.68
C LYS A 52 1.35 -10.24 -9.63
N ALA A 53 1.01 -11.49 -9.94
CA ALA A 53 0.39 -12.36 -8.96
C ALA A 53 1.33 -12.61 -7.76
N MET A 54 0.87 -12.26 -6.56
CA MET A 54 1.59 -12.43 -5.29
C MET A 54 0.74 -13.26 -4.32
N TYR A 55 1.39 -14.02 -3.43
CA TYR A 55 0.66 -14.77 -2.41
C TYR A 55 -0.01 -13.80 -1.41
N PRO A 56 -1.34 -13.81 -1.27
CA PRO A 56 -2.07 -12.83 -0.45
C PRO A 56 -1.93 -13.09 1.06
N ALA A 57 -1.49 -14.29 1.47
CA ALA A 57 -1.46 -14.71 2.88
C ALA A 57 -2.77 -14.39 3.61
N SER A 58 -2.72 -13.71 4.76
CA SER A 58 -3.92 -13.34 5.52
C SER A 58 -4.82 -12.31 4.83
N LEU A 59 -4.40 -11.66 3.73
CA LEU A 59 -5.24 -10.73 2.96
C LEU A 59 -6.49 -11.44 2.40
N THR A 60 -6.43 -12.75 2.15
CA THR A 60 -7.59 -13.56 1.75
C THR A 60 -8.74 -13.48 2.75
N LYS A 61 -8.47 -13.17 4.03
CA LYS A 61 -9.51 -12.97 5.04
C LYS A 61 -10.46 -11.80 4.69
N LEU A 62 -10.04 -10.84 3.87
CA LEU A 62 -10.95 -9.79 3.37
C LEU A 62 -12.01 -10.36 2.43
N MET A 63 -11.64 -11.28 1.54
CA MET A 63 -12.61 -11.98 0.68
C MET A 63 -13.54 -12.87 1.52
N THR A 64 -13.01 -13.57 2.52
CA THR A 64 -13.84 -14.36 3.45
C THR A 64 -14.81 -13.46 4.22
N ALA A 65 -14.34 -12.32 4.75
CA ALA A 65 -15.19 -11.36 5.44
C ALA A 65 -16.30 -10.84 4.52
N GLN A 66 -15.98 -10.48 3.27
CA GLN A 66 -16.97 -10.05 2.29
C GLN A 66 -18.04 -11.12 2.05
N VAL A 67 -17.64 -12.37 1.82
CA VAL A 67 -18.59 -13.49 1.63
C VAL A 67 -19.46 -13.68 2.87
N VAL A 68 -18.92 -13.55 4.08
CA VAL A 68 -19.72 -13.65 5.32
C VAL A 68 -20.73 -12.51 5.41
N LEU A 69 -20.30 -11.26 5.18
CA LEU A 69 -21.17 -10.08 5.23
C LEU A 69 -22.29 -10.11 4.18
N ASP A 70 -22.02 -10.69 3.01
CA ASP A 70 -23.02 -10.81 1.94
C ASP A 70 -24.08 -11.90 2.23
N ASN A 71 -23.78 -12.86 3.12
CA ASN A 71 -24.60 -14.07 3.31
C ASN A 71 -25.13 -14.28 4.73
N ASN A 72 -24.69 -13.51 5.73
CA ASN A 72 -25.04 -13.69 7.14
C ASN A 72 -25.41 -12.34 7.79
N ALA A 73 -26.25 -12.39 8.81
CA ALA A 73 -26.48 -11.24 9.67
C ALA A 73 -25.29 -11.06 10.64
N LEU A 74 -25.05 -9.82 11.07
CA LEU A 74 -23.97 -9.55 12.03
C LEU A 74 -24.25 -10.17 13.40
N GLU A 75 -25.52 -10.42 13.70
CA GLU A 75 -26.00 -11.00 14.94
C GLU A 75 -26.04 -12.54 14.92
N ASP A 76 -25.69 -13.17 13.79
CA ASP A 76 -25.70 -14.62 13.67
C ASP A 76 -24.69 -15.26 14.62
N ILE A 77 -25.15 -16.22 15.42
CA ILE A 77 -24.29 -17.00 16.30
C ILE A 77 -23.83 -18.23 15.54
N MET A 78 -22.54 -18.29 15.22
CA MET A 78 -21.91 -19.49 14.68
C MET A 78 -21.36 -20.39 15.79
N VAL A 79 -21.65 -21.68 15.67
CA VAL A 79 -21.02 -22.74 16.47
C VAL A 79 -19.84 -23.29 15.67
N PRO A 80 -18.62 -23.33 16.23
CA PRO A 80 -17.47 -23.90 15.52
C PRO A 80 -17.69 -25.40 15.22
N GLY A 81 -17.23 -25.88 14.07
CA GLY A 81 -17.37 -27.28 13.68
C GLY A 81 -16.38 -28.21 14.40
N GLU A 82 -16.59 -29.52 14.28
CA GLU A 82 -15.77 -30.57 14.91
C GLU A 82 -14.28 -30.50 14.53
N GLU A 83 -13.92 -29.84 13.42
CA GLU A 83 -12.54 -29.59 13.03
C GLU A 83 -11.76 -28.77 14.07
N MET A 84 -12.46 -27.96 14.88
CA MET A 84 -11.85 -27.18 15.95
C MET A 84 -11.35 -28.03 17.11
N ASP A 85 -11.94 -29.22 17.32
CA ASP A 85 -11.55 -30.15 18.39
C ASP A 85 -10.20 -30.84 18.10
N GLN A 86 -9.75 -30.79 16.85
CA GLN A 86 -8.50 -31.38 16.39
C GLN A 86 -7.31 -30.42 16.54
N ILE A 87 -7.54 -29.20 17.03
CA ILE A 87 -6.51 -28.18 17.18
C ILE A 87 -5.86 -28.33 18.57
N SER A 88 -4.54 -28.44 18.61
CA SER A 88 -3.77 -28.60 19.84
C SER A 88 -4.14 -27.55 20.92
N PRO A 89 -4.22 -27.92 22.22
CA PRO A 89 -4.67 -27.03 23.31
C PRO A 89 -3.89 -25.72 23.46
N LYS A 90 -2.72 -25.59 22.82
CA LYS A 90 -1.87 -24.39 22.87
C LYS A 90 -2.49 -23.19 22.12
N ALA A 91 -3.45 -23.41 21.23
CA ALA A 91 -4.08 -22.37 20.42
C ALA A 91 -5.44 -21.88 20.95
N ALA A 92 -6.08 -22.64 21.85
CA ALA A 92 -7.35 -22.26 22.45
C ALA A 92 -7.08 -21.47 23.74
N GLY A 93 -7.33 -20.15 23.72
CA GLY A 93 -7.39 -19.36 24.94
C GLY A 93 -8.50 -19.87 25.87
N PRO A 94 -8.49 -19.49 27.16
CA PRO A 94 -9.53 -19.92 28.09
C PRO A 94 -10.90 -19.45 27.59
N ILE A 95 -11.84 -20.41 27.52
CA ILE A 95 -13.28 -20.20 27.36
C ILE A 95 -13.86 -19.50 28.58
#